data_AF-A0A2N3A9K7-F1
#
_entry.id   AF-A0A2N3A9K7-F1
#
_cell.length_a   1.000
_cell.length_b   1.000
_cell.length_c   1.000
_cell.angle_alpha   90.00
_cell.angle_beta   90.00
_cell.angle_gamma   90.00
#
_symmetry.space_group_name_H-M   'P 1'
#
loop_
_entity.id
_entity.type
_entity.pdbx_description
1 polymer ?
#
loop_
_entity_poly.entity_id
_entity_poly.type
_entity_poly.pdbx_seq_one_letter_code
_entity_poly.pdbx_strand_id
1 'polypeptide(L)'
;MKKSLLKFTLGIAVLALGLKANAQCPTITCPTDTIINNDQGSCDAIFNFGVPAGIDFCASGSQTFSYTGALQTFTVPAGVTMITIQAYGAQGGDDTPVAGGQGGYATGDLAVTPGQVLNIYVGGKGTDGPGSGQNCALSGGFNGGGNTGATCCSNAGGGAGAGGGASDVRLAGNTLNDRVIVAAGGGGAGDEQVGAVGGGLVGANGGTYNGVTSTGGTQTAGGLAGGTFFPNHTCSPATDGTFGQGGEGDGNDGGGGGGGWYGGGGGANN
;
A
#
# COMPACT_ATOMS: atom_id res chain seq x y z
N MET A 1 -8.12 9.50 -12.20
CA MET A 1 -6.77 9.61 -11.58
C MET A 1 -6.89 9.83 -10.07
N LYS A 2 -7.03 8.77 -9.27
CA LYS A 2 -6.76 8.85 -7.82
C LYS A 2 -5.30 8.41 -7.62
N LYS A 3 -4.44 9.34 -7.22
CA LYS A 3 -3.07 9.03 -6.82
C LYS A 3 -3.13 8.15 -5.56
N SER A 4 -2.42 7.03 -5.56
CA SER A 4 -2.20 6.19 -4.37
C SER A 4 -1.49 7.03 -3.30
N LEU A 5 -2.14 7.29 -2.18
CA LEU A 5 -1.68 8.25 -1.17
C LEU A 5 -1.50 7.55 0.18
N LEU A 6 -0.31 7.03 0.50
CA LEU A 6 -0.07 6.53 1.86
C LEU A 6 0.13 7.73 2.80
N LYS A 7 -0.79 8.00 3.74
CA LYS A 7 -0.70 9.15 4.67
C LYS A 7 -0.44 8.68 6.10
N PHE A 8 0.65 9.17 6.71
CA PHE A 8 0.92 8.96 8.13
C PHE A 8 0.38 10.12 8.97
N THR A 9 -0.28 9.86 10.11
CA THR A 9 -0.66 10.89 11.10
C THR A 9 -0.01 10.53 12.44
N LEU A 10 0.76 11.44 13.04
CA LEU A 10 1.45 11.19 14.30
C LEU A 10 0.56 11.57 15.49
N GLY A 11 0.35 10.65 16.45
CA GLY A 11 -0.45 10.87 17.66
C GLY A 11 0.19 10.27 18.91
N ILE A 12 0.14 10.98 20.04
CA ILE A 12 0.68 10.56 21.34
C ILE A 12 -0.42 9.83 22.12
N ALA A 13 -0.28 8.52 22.36
CA ALA A 13 -1.12 7.78 23.30
C ALA A 13 -0.36 7.59 24.62
N VAL A 14 -0.71 8.37 25.65
CA VAL A 14 -0.24 8.12 27.02
C VAL A 14 -1.08 6.99 27.61
N LEU A 15 -0.60 5.75 27.54
CA LEU A 15 -1.08 4.67 28.40
C LEU A 15 -0.04 4.45 29.51
N ALA A 16 -0.37 4.89 30.72
CA ALA A 16 0.40 4.62 31.91
C ALA A 16 0.30 3.13 32.25
N LEU A 17 1.37 2.37 32.03
CA LEU A 17 1.77 1.19 32.79
C LEU A 17 3.24 0.88 32.48
N GLY A 18 4.08 1.18 33.46
CA GLY A 18 5.53 1.00 33.55
C GLY A 18 6.24 0.21 32.45
N LEU A 19 6.83 0.93 31.50
CA LEU A 19 8.14 0.64 30.91
C LEU A 19 8.73 1.99 30.47
N LYS A 20 9.97 2.28 30.88
CA LYS A 20 10.69 3.52 30.54
C LYS A 20 10.89 3.60 29.02
N ALA A 21 10.05 4.37 28.34
CA ALA A 21 10.36 4.87 27.01
C ALA A 21 10.88 6.31 27.15
N ASN A 22 12.09 6.57 26.65
CA ASN A 22 12.66 7.92 26.53
C ASN A 22 11.92 8.71 25.43
N ALA A 23 10.62 8.90 25.58
CA ALA A 23 9.95 10.08 25.03
C ALA A 23 10.34 11.24 25.95
N GLN A 24 11.53 11.80 25.75
CA GLN A 24 11.88 13.01 26.48
C GLN A 24 11.05 14.14 25.88
N CYS A 25 9.95 14.49 26.55
CA CYS A 25 9.48 15.86 26.62
C CYS A 25 10.71 16.79 26.80
N PRO A 26 10.69 18.04 26.32
CA PRO A 26 11.83 18.93 26.46
C PRO A 26 12.32 18.97 27.92
N THR A 27 13.51 18.40 28.16
CA THR A 27 14.14 18.46 29.47
C THR A 27 14.81 19.83 29.57
N ILE A 28 14.14 20.78 30.23
CA ILE A 28 14.79 22.02 30.64
C ILE A 28 15.78 21.67 31.74
N THR A 29 17.07 21.76 31.42
CA THR A 29 18.12 21.72 32.44
C THR A 29 18.35 23.15 32.88
N CYS A 30 17.83 23.52 34.05
CA CYS A 30 18.12 24.82 34.64
C CYS A 30 19.59 24.86 35.08
N PRO A 31 20.33 25.95 34.78
CA PRO A 31 21.61 26.21 35.44
C PRO A 31 21.42 26.26 36.96
N THR A 32 22.47 25.97 37.72
CA THR A 32 22.48 26.20 39.18
C THR A 32 22.28 27.69 39.49
N ASP A 33 21.67 28.00 40.64
CA ASP A 33 21.48 29.38 41.10
C ASP A 33 22.81 30.15 41.07
N THR A 34 22.77 31.36 40.52
CA THR A 34 23.92 32.26 40.50
C THR A 34 23.71 33.37 41.53
N ILE A 35 24.63 33.49 42.48
CA ILE A 35 24.61 34.55 43.51
C ILE A 35 25.54 35.67 43.04
N ILE A 36 24.98 36.87 42.87
CA ILE A 36 25.73 38.08 42.49
C ILE A 36 25.53 39.11 43.58
N ASN A 37 26.63 39.68 44.06
CA ASN A 37 26.60 40.76 45.04
C ASN A 37 26.38 42.09 44.33
N ASN A 38 25.76 43.04 45.03
CA ASN A 38 25.61 44.41 44.53
C ASN A 38 26.97 45.06 44.26
N ASP A 39 27.02 45.90 43.24
CA ASP A 39 28.18 46.74 42.98
C ASP A 39 28.40 47.71 44.16
N GLN A 40 29.64 47.91 44.58
CA GLN A 40 29.97 48.75 45.74
C GLN A 40 29.43 50.18 45.55
N GLY A 41 28.48 50.56 46.41
CA GLY A 41 27.86 51.90 46.37
C GLY A 41 26.58 52.00 45.54
N SER A 42 26.03 50.90 45.02
CA SER A 42 24.69 50.83 44.41
C SER A 42 23.85 49.71 45.02
N CYS A 43 22.53 49.80 44.87
CA CYS A 43 21.60 48.76 45.32
C CYS A 43 21.32 47.70 44.24
N ASP A 44 22.04 47.76 43.12
CA ASP A 44 21.76 46.99 41.91
C ASP A 44 22.97 46.11 41.52
N ALA A 45 22.68 45.04 40.78
CA ALA A 45 23.65 44.16 40.15
C ALA A 45 23.14 43.75 38.76
N ILE A 46 24.03 43.64 37.78
CA ILE A 46 23.68 43.20 36.41
C ILE A 46 24.01 41.70 36.27
N PHE A 47 23.00 40.89 35.96
CA PHE A 47 23.17 39.47 35.64
C PHE A 47 23.00 39.22 34.14
N ASN A 48 24.09 38.84 33.47
CA ASN A 48 24.05 38.40 32.09
C ASN A 48 23.92 36.88 32.03
N PHE A 49 22.82 36.37 31.47
CA PHE A 49 22.63 34.94 31.25
C PHE A 49 22.49 34.64 29.75
N GLY A 50 23.00 33.47 29.33
CA GLY A 50 22.71 32.93 28.01
C GLY A 50 21.30 32.35 27.98
N VAL A 51 20.53 32.63 26.93
CA VAL A 51 19.20 32.05 26.75
C VAL A 51 19.33 30.52 26.64
N PRO A 52 18.68 29.71 27.50
CA PRO A 52 18.72 28.26 27.36
C PRO A 52 18.13 27.84 26.01
N ALA A 53 18.86 27.05 25.23
CA ALA A 53 18.33 26.44 24.02
C ALA A 53 17.47 25.22 24.40
N GLY A 54 16.15 25.36 24.30
CA GLY A 54 15.23 24.23 24.34
C GLY A 54 15.12 23.60 22.96
N ILE A 55 15.48 22.33 22.82
CA ILE A 55 15.20 21.54 21.62
C ILE A 55 13.96 20.69 21.88
N ASP A 56 12.89 20.98 21.15
CA ASP A 56 11.67 20.17 21.14
C ASP A 56 11.80 19.10 20.05
N PHE A 57 11.98 17.85 20.49
CA PHE A 57 12.04 16.71 19.58
C PHE A 57 10.66 16.12 19.29
N CYS A 58 9.55 16.65 19.84
CA CYS A 58 8.20 16.18 19.52
C CYS A 58 7.81 16.62 18.11
N ALA A 59 8.13 15.79 17.12
CA ALA A 59 7.63 15.99 15.76
C ALA A 59 6.15 15.58 15.67
N SER A 60 5.26 16.53 15.42
CA SER A 60 3.89 16.28 14.96
C SER A 60 3.78 16.62 13.48
N GLY A 61 3.13 15.78 12.69
CA GLY A 61 2.94 16.06 11.27
C GLY A 61 2.36 14.89 10.49
N SER A 62 2.44 14.99 9.16
CA SER A 62 2.09 13.90 8.24
C SER A 62 3.10 13.81 7.11
N GLN A 63 3.42 12.60 6.68
CA GLN A 63 4.19 12.33 5.47
C GLN A 63 3.35 11.52 4.49
N THR A 64 3.47 11.88 3.21
CA THR A 64 2.76 11.22 2.11
C THR A 64 3.77 10.57 1.18
N PHE A 65 3.58 9.28 0.90
CA PHE A 65 4.39 8.54 -0.08
C PHE A 65 3.59 8.35 -1.37
N SER A 66 4.20 8.71 -2.49
CA SER A 66 3.64 8.50 -3.83
C SER A 66 4.33 7.31 -4.51
N TYR A 67 3.69 6.77 -5.54
CA TYR A 67 4.26 5.67 -6.32
C TYR A 67 5.58 6.07 -6.99
N THR A 68 6.60 5.22 -6.85
CA THR A 68 7.93 5.39 -7.47
C THR A 68 8.39 4.18 -8.29
N GLY A 69 7.65 3.07 -8.24
CA GLY A 69 8.07 1.78 -8.82
C GLY A 69 9.12 1.03 -7.99
N ALA A 70 9.47 1.51 -6.80
CA ALA A 70 10.49 0.90 -5.95
C ALA A 70 10.19 1.11 -4.45
N LEU A 71 10.94 0.39 -3.61
CA LEU A 71 10.94 0.57 -2.15
C LEU A 71 11.26 2.02 -1.78
N GLN A 72 10.48 2.56 -0.83
CA GLN A 72 10.77 3.80 -0.11
C GLN A 72 10.96 3.49 1.38
N THR A 73 11.60 4.38 2.13
CA THR A 73 11.81 4.19 3.56
C THR A 73 11.30 5.37 4.38
N PHE A 74 10.86 5.07 5.60
CA PHE A 74 10.48 6.07 6.60
C PHE A 74 11.23 5.82 7.90
N THR A 75 12.02 6.80 8.34
CA THR A 75 12.64 6.76 9.66
C THR A 75 11.75 7.50 10.65
N VAL A 76 11.31 6.79 11.69
CA VAL A 76 10.46 7.33 12.75
C VAL A 76 11.21 8.48 13.43
N PRO A 77 10.63 9.71 13.46
CA PRO A 77 11.29 10.85 14.09
C PRO A 77 11.53 10.65 15.59
N ALA A 78 12.43 11.45 16.15
CA ALA A 78 12.61 11.52 17.60
C ALA A 78 11.27 11.80 18.30
N GLY A 79 11.08 11.25 19.50
CA GLY A 79 9.87 11.46 20.31
C GLY A 79 8.59 10.75 19.84
N VAL A 80 8.58 10.15 18.65
CA VAL A 80 7.40 9.48 18.08
C VAL A 80 7.36 8.01 18.48
N THR A 81 6.27 7.61 19.13
CA THR A 81 6.06 6.23 19.59
C THR A 81 4.84 5.56 18.99
N MET A 82 4.03 6.30 18.21
CA MET A 82 2.87 5.79 17.50
C MET A 82 2.64 6.60 16.23
N ILE A 83 2.25 5.90 15.17
CA ILE A 83 1.86 6.49 13.89
C ILE A 83 0.57 5.85 13.40
N THR A 84 -0.35 6.65 12.86
CA THR A 84 -1.50 6.17 12.09
C THR A 84 -1.07 6.02 10.63
N ILE A 85 -1.35 4.88 10.02
CA ILE A 85 -1.04 4.59 8.61
C ILE A 85 -2.35 4.55 7.82
N GLN A 86 -2.41 5.23 6.69
CA GLN A 86 -3.56 5.18 5.77
C GLN A 86 -3.09 4.73 4.39
N ALA A 87 -3.34 3.49 4.02
CA ALA A 87 -2.87 2.86 2.78
C ALA A 87 -3.98 2.74 1.74
N TYR A 88 -3.63 2.99 0.47
CA TYR A 88 -4.53 2.87 -0.68
C TYR A 88 -3.84 2.01 -1.74
N GLY A 89 -4.47 0.92 -2.14
CA GLY A 89 -3.99 0.08 -3.23
C GLY A 89 -4.19 0.76 -4.58
N ALA A 90 -3.46 0.29 -5.59
CA ALA A 90 -3.57 0.84 -6.93
C ALA A 90 -4.77 0.28 -7.70
N GLN A 91 -5.24 1.06 -8.68
CA GLN A 91 -6.25 0.62 -9.63
C GLN A 91 -5.68 -0.45 -10.58
N GLY A 92 -6.51 -1.38 -11.04
CA GLY A 92 -6.22 -2.19 -12.22
C GLY A 92 -6.08 -1.35 -13.48
N GLY A 93 -5.53 -1.97 -14.52
CA GLY A 93 -5.52 -1.42 -15.87
C GLY A 93 -6.93 -1.32 -16.43
N ASP A 94 -7.17 -0.27 -17.19
CA ASP A 94 -8.40 -0.05 -17.94
C ASP A 94 -8.34 -0.83 -19.26
N ASP A 95 -9.47 -1.17 -19.84
CA ASP A 95 -9.60 -1.59 -21.24
C ASP A 95 -10.62 -0.67 -21.93
N THR A 96 -10.13 0.47 -22.43
CA THR A 96 -10.96 1.66 -22.70
C THR A 96 -12.17 1.32 -23.60
N PRO A 97 -13.41 1.70 -23.21
CA PRO A 97 -13.79 2.61 -22.11
C PRO A 97 -14.00 1.96 -20.74
N VAL A 98 -13.74 0.66 -20.61
CA VAL A 98 -13.99 -0.11 -19.39
C VAL A 98 -12.89 0.16 -18.36
N ALA A 99 -13.29 0.56 -17.16
CA ALA A 99 -12.33 0.87 -16.10
C ALA A 99 -11.82 -0.38 -15.38
N GLY A 100 -10.54 -0.38 -15.03
CA GLY A 100 -9.99 -1.30 -14.06
C GLY A 100 -10.55 -1.04 -12.66
N GLY A 101 -10.60 -2.07 -11.84
CA GLY A 101 -11.09 -2.00 -10.47
C GLY A 101 -10.26 -1.06 -9.61
N GLN A 102 -10.91 -0.28 -8.75
CA GLN A 102 -10.21 0.55 -7.77
C GLN A 102 -9.54 -0.32 -6.70
N GLY A 103 -8.37 0.09 -6.21
CA GLY A 103 -7.74 -0.55 -5.06
C GLY A 103 -8.50 -0.30 -3.75
N GLY A 104 -8.22 -1.14 -2.75
CA GLY A 104 -8.77 -1.06 -1.40
C GLY A 104 -8.12 0.02 -0.55
N TYR A 105 -8.66 0.22 0.64
CA TYR A 105 -8.16 1.13 1.66
C TYR A 105 -7.96 0.39 2.98
N ALA A 106 -6.84 0.63 3.64
CA ALA A 106 -6.55 0.12 4.97
C ALA A 106 -6.05 1.24 5.88
N THR A 107 -6.44 1.22 7.15
CA THR A 107 -5.97 2.18 8.15
C THR A 107 -5.71 1.50 9.48
N GLY A 108 -4.74 2.00 10.24
CA GLY A 108 -4.44 1.48 11.57
C GLY A 108 -3.31 2.22 12.26
N ASP A 109 -3.28 2.13 13.58
CA ASP A 109 -2.22 2.69 14.42
C ASP A 109 -1.12 1.63 14.64
N LEU A 110 0.14 2.04 14.44
CA LEU A 110 1.32 1.23 14.66
C LEU A 110 2.16 1.83 15.78
N ALA A 111 2.40 1.03 16.81
CA ALA A 111 3.41 1.35 17.82
C ALA A 111 4.81 1.27 17.18
N VAL A 112 5.61 2.32 17.40
CA VAL A 112 6.95 2.45 16.82
C VAL A 112 7.96 2.92 17.85
N THR A 113 9.24 2.77 17.54
CA THR A 113 10.34 3.32 18.33
C THR A 113 11.00 4.48 17.56
N PRO A 114 11.37 5.58 18.23
CA PRO A 114 12.18 6.63 17.61
C PRO A 114 13.43 6.06 16.90
N GLY A 115 13.68 6.50 15.67
CA GLY A 115 14.77 6.01 14.82
C GLY A 115 14.51 4.67 14.12
N GLN A 116 13.38 4.00 14.38
CA GLN A 116 12.99 2.79 13.67
C GLN A 116 12.74 3.08 12.18
N VAL A 117 13.19 2.19 11.30
CA VAL A 117 13.00 2.32 9.86
C VAL A 117 11.86 1.40 9.40
N LEU A 118 10.91 1.97 8.67
CA LEU A 118 9.81 1.25 8.02
C LEU A 118 10.08 1.17 6.51
N ASN A 119 9.75 0.04 5.91
CA ASN A 119 9.79 -0.16 4.46
C ASN A 119 8.41 0.14 3.88
N ILE A 120 8.37 1.00 2.86
CA ILE A 120 7.14 1.52 2.27
C ILE A 120 7.05 1.07 0.82
N TYR A 121 5.99 0.35 0.49
CA TYR A 121 5.64 -0.04 -0.88
C TYR A 121 4.32 0.63 -1.26
N VAL A 122 4.35 1.42 -2.32
CA VAL A 122 3.14 2.03 -2.89
C VAL A 122 2.82 1.27 -4.17
N GLY A 123 1.61 0.75 -4.29
CA GLY A 123 1.18 -0.04 -5.44
C GLY A 123 1.21 0.76 -6.74
N GLY A 124 1.58 0.10 -7.83
CA GLY A 124 1.48 0.64 -9.19
C GLY A 124 0.17 0.26 -9.87
N LYS A 125 -0.36 1.12 -10.74
CA LYS A 125 -1.50 0.76 -11.60
C LYS A 125 -1.11 -0.41 -12.50
N GLY A 126 -2.04 -1.33 -12.78
CA GLY A 126 -1.87 -2.32 -13.84
C GLY A 126 -1.75 -1.65 -15.21
N THR A 127 -1.06 -2.30 -16.15
CA THR A 127 -1.00 -1.83 -17.54
C THR A 127 -2.39 -1.83 -18.17
N ASP A 128 -2.72 -0.74 -18.86
CA ASP A 128 -3.98 -0.60 -19.60
C ASP A 128 -3.97 -1.46 -20.87
N GLY A 129 -5.10 -2.10 -21.14
CA GLY A 129 -5.41 -2.67 -22.44
C GLY A 129 -5.62 -1.57 -23.47
N PRO A 130 -5.25 -1.80 -24.75
CA PRO A 130 -5.39 -0.78 -25.78
C PRO A 130 -6.83 -0.65 -26.32
N GLY A 131 -7.82 -1.35 -25.75
CA GLY A 131 -9.24 -1.23 -26.10
C GLY A 131 -9.63 -1.83 -27.46
N SER A 132 -8.71 -2.49 -28.16
CA SER A 132 -8.98 -3.23 -29.40
C SER A 132 -7.87 -4.20 -29.77
N GLY A 133 -8.26 -5.31 -30.41
CA GLY A 133 -7.33 -6.32 -30.92
C GLY A 133 -6.79 -7.25 -29.85
N GLN A 134 -6.03 -8.24 -30.29
CA GLN A 134 -5.47 -9.28 -29.46
C GLN A 134 -4.35 -8.74 -28.54
N ASN A 135 -4.52 -8.80 -27.22
CA ASN A 135 -3.56 -8.21 -26.27
C ASN A 135 -3.34 -9.04 -25.01
N CYS A 136 -2.09 -9.49 -24.85
CA CYS A 136 -1.70 -10.36 -23.75
C CYS A 136 -0.29 -10.01 -23.29
N ALA A 137 0.18 -10.61 -22.21
CA ALA A 137 1.45 -10.31 -21.56
C ALA A 137 1.59 -8.84 -21.09
N LEU A 138 0.46 -8.20 -20.76
CA LEU A 138 0.47 -6.89 -20.12
C LEU A 138 0.86 -7.06 -18.65
N SER A 139 1.80 -6.23 -18.21
CA SER A 139 2.36 -6.35 -16.86
C SER A 139 1.38 -5.90 -15.79
N GLY A 140 1.29 -6.69 -14.73
CA GLY A 140 0.61 -6.32 -13.50
C GLY A 140 1.28 -5.12 -12.82
N GLY A 141 0.50 -4.43 -12.00
CA GLY A 141 0.92 -3.29 -11.22
C GLY A 141 1.99 -3.66 -10.19
N PHE A 142 2.94 -2.75 -9.97
CA PHE A 142 4.03 -2.93 -9.01
C PHE A 142 3.52 -3.31 -7.61
N ASN A 143 4.22 -4.23 -6.94
CA ASN A 143 3.85 -4.85 -5.66
C ASN A 143 2.62 -5.77 -5.76
N GLY A 144 2.52 -6.43 -6.90
CA GLY A 144 1.92 -7.76 -7.01
C GLY A 144 0.56 -7.84 -7.69
N GLY A 145 0.27 -6.92 -8.61
CA GLY A 145 -0.83 -7.13 -9.55
C GLY A 145 -0.54 -8.30 -10.49
N GLY A 146 -1.57 -9.04 -10.86
CA GLY A 146 -1.50 -10.11 -11.86
C GLY A 146 -1.40 -9.55 -13.28
N ASN A 147 -0.68 -10.27 -14.14
CA ASN A 147 -0.60 -9.93 -15.57
C ASN A 147 -1.93 -10.25 -16.28
N THR A 148 -2.08 -9.80 -17.53
CA THR A 148 -2.96 -10.52 -18.47
C THR A 148 -2.28 -11.83 -18.91
N GLY A 149 -3.02 -12.75 -19.54
CA GLY A 149 -2.46 -14.05 -19.93
C GLY A 149 -1.19 -13.93 -20.77
N ALA A 150 -0.22 -14.83 -20.62
CA ALA A 150 1.06 -14.70 -21.32
C ALA A 150 0.98 -14.94 -22.84
N THR A 151 0.01 -15.72 -23.30
CA THR A 151 -0.17 -16.10 -24.72
C THR A 151 -1.60 -15.89 -25.15
N CYS A 152 -1.76 -15.27 -26.31
CA CYS A 152 -3.07 -14.91 -26.82
C CYS A 152 -3.80 -16.05 -27.51
N CYS A 153 -5.13 -16.12 -27.35
CA CYS A 153 -5.96 -17.02 -28.13
C CYS A 153 -6.14 -16.50 -29.55
N SER A 154 -6.11 -17.37 -30.57
CA SER A 154 -6.20 -16.99 -32.00
C SER A 154 -7.46 -16.19 -32.38
N ASN A 155 -8.49 -16.26 -31.54
CA ASN A 155 -9.78 -15.59 -31.68
C ASN A 155 -9.99 -14.44 -30.68
N ALA A 156 -8.97 -14.05 -29.92
CA ALA A 156 -9.02 -12.92 -28.99
C ALA A 156 -9.43 -11.65 -29.73
N GLY A 157 -10.53 -11.06 -29.27
CA GLY A 157 -11.17 -9.92 -29.91
C GLY A 157 -11.14 -8.66 -29.06
N GLY A 158 -11.15 -8.82 -27.74
CA GLY A 158 -11.12 -7.75 -26.75
C GLY A 158 -9.71 -7.45 -26.23
N GLY A 159 -9.57 -6.29 -25.59
CA GLY A 159 -8.40 -6.03 -24.77
C GLY A 159 -8.64 -6.50 -23.34
N ALA A 160 -7.60 -6.42 -22.53
CA ALA A 160 -7.70 -6.65 -21.09
C ALA A 160 -6.75 -5.71 -20.36
N GLY A 161 -7.14 -5.27 -19.18
CA GLY A 161 -6.28 -4.58 -18.24
C GLY A 161 -5.56 -5.56 -17.32
N ALA A 162 -4.32 -5.26 -16.94
CA ALA A 162 -3.62 -6.03 -15.90
C ALA A 162 -4.09 -5.62 -14.48
N GLY A 163 -3.85 -6.47 -13.49
CA GLY A 163 -4.21 -6.19 -12.10
C GLY A 163 -3.39 -5.07 -11.48
N GLY A 164 -3.97 -4.31 -10.56
CA GLY A 164 -3.30 -3.27 -9.78
C GLY A 164 -2.50 -3.86 -8.62
N GLY A 165 -1.41 -3.19 -8.24
CA GLY A 165 -0.57 -3.63 -7.14
C GLY A 165 -1.03 -3.14 -5.76
N ALA A 166 -0.60 -3.85 -4.71
CA ALA A 166 -0.92 -3.51 -3.33
C ALA A 166 -0.04 -2.37 -2.80
N SER A 167 -0.52 -1.62 -1.81
CA SER A 167 0.32 -0.74 -0.99
C SER A 167 0.47 -1.34 0.41
N ASP A 168 1.70 -1.42 0.91
CA ASP A 168 1.99 -2.01 2.22
C ASP A 168 3.12 -1.29 2.96
N VAL A 169 3.12 -1.46 4.29
CA VAL A 169 4.23 -1.08 5.17
C VAL A 169 4.78 -2.33 5.81
N ARG A 170 6.10 -2.45 5.86
CA ARG A 170 6.79 -3.58 6.49
C ARG A 170 7.65 -3.15 7.66
N LEU A 171 7.66 -3.98 8.69
CA LEU A 171 8.35 -3.76 9.96
C LEU A 171 9.33 -4.89 10.24
N ALA A 172 10.51 -4.56 10.78
CA ALA A 172 11.54 -5.53 11.22
C ALA A 172 12.12 -6.45 10.12
N GLY A 173 11.66 -6.32 8.87
CA GLY A 173 12.14 -7.06 7.71
C GLY A 173 11.62 -6.46 6.41
N ASN A 174 11.77 -7.19 5.30
CA ASN A 174 11.39 -6.73 3.97
C ASN A 174 10.73 -7.83 3.09
N THR A 175 10.28 -8.92 3.70
CA THR A 175 9.55 -10.01 3.05
C THR A 175 8.03 -9.75 3.10
N LEU A 176 7.25 -10.55 2.37
CA LEU A 176 5.78 -10.44 2.42
C LEU A 176 5.22 -10.71 3.83
N ASN A 177 5.90 -11.52 4.66
CA ASN A 177 5.48 -11.81 6.03
C ASN A 177 5.72 -10.63 7.00
N ASP A 178 6.53 -9.66 6.61
CA ASP A 178 6.88 -8.50 7.44
C ASP A 178 5.87 -7.36 7.31
N ARG A 179 4.82 -7.54 6.48
CA ARG A 179 3.78 -6.53 6.26
C ARG A 179 2.92 -6.38 7.51
N VAL A 180 2.80 -5.14 7.99
CA VAL A 180 1.97 -4.79 9.16
C VAL A 180 0.63 -4.18 8.77
N ILE A 181 0.50 -3.72 7.52
CA ILE A 181 -0.74 -3.24 6.93
C ILE A 181 -0.67 -3.39 5.40
N VAL A 182 -1.78 -3.79 4.78
CA VAL A 182 -1.88 -3.98 3.33
C VAL A 182 -3.19 -3.41 2.82
N ALA A 183 -3.11 -2.56 1.80
CA ALA A 183 -4.25 -2.15 0.99
C ALA A 183 -4.14 -2.83 -0.38
N ALA A 184 -5.10 -3.70 -0.69
CA ALA A 184 -5.10 -4.52 -1.91
C ALA A 184 -5.26 -3.68 -3.17
N GLY A 185 -4.64 -4.08 -4.28
CA GLY A 185 -4.92 -3.52 -5.59
C GLY A 185 -6.26 -4.02 -6.16
N GLY A 186 -6.81 -3.29 -7.13
CA GLY A 186 -7.99 -3.75 -7.88
C GLY A 186 -7.64 -4.68 -9.03
N GLY A 187 -8.58 -5.51 -9.48
CA GLY A 187 -8.43 -6.31 -10.69
C GLY A 187 -8.44 -5.44 -11.95
N GLY A 188 -7.79 -5.91 -13.01
CA GLY A 188 -7.86 -5.28 -14.33
C GLY A 188 -9.24 -5.45 -14.96
N ALA A 189 -9.57 -4.57 -15.91
CA ALA A 189 -10.75 -4.75 -16.75
C ALA A 189 -10.59 -5.98 -17.64
N GLY A 190 -11.69 -6.65 -17.97
CA GLY A 190 -11.76 -7.55 -19.12
C GLY A 190 -12.66 -6.95 -20.20
N ASP A 191 -12.79 -7.64 -21.33
CA ASP A 191 -13.71 -7.26 -22.40
C ASP A 191 -15.12 -6.96 -21.86
N GLU A 192 -15.55 -5.70 -22.05
CA GLU A 192 -16.82 -5.15 -21.55
C GLU A 192 -17.10 -5.28 -20.04
N GLN A 193 -16.11 -5.71 -19.24
CA GLN A 193 -16.28 -6.02 -17.81
C GLN A 193 -15.34 -5.19 -16.93
N VAL A 194 -15.95 -4.38 -16.06
CA VAL A 194 -15.22 -3.56 -15.07
C VAL A 194 -14.42 -4.46 -14.14
N GLY A 195 -13.17 -4.09 -13.87
CA GLY A 195 -12.32 -4.83 -12.94
C GLY A 195 -12.87 -4.85 -11.51
N ALA A 196 -12.65 -5.95 -10.80
CA ALA A 196 -13.10 -6.10 -9.41
C ALA A 196 -12.36 -5.14 -8.47
N VAL A 197 -13.07 -4.57 -7.50
CA VAL A 197 -12.45 -3.67 -6.51
C VAL A 197 -11.59 -4.45 -5.51
N GLY A 198 -10.44 -3.86 -5.14
CA GLY A 198 -9.63 -4.32 -4.03
C GLY A 198 -10.38 -4.19 -2.71
N GLY A 199 -10.33 -5.23 -1.89
CA GLY A 199 -11.07 -5.30 -0.63
C GLY A 199 -10.28 -4.84 0.60
N GLY A 200 -10.94 -4.94 1.75
CA GLY A 200 -10.31 -4.97 3.07
C GLY A 200 -10.01 -6.43 3.45
N LEU A 201 -10.89 -7.05 4.23
CA LEU A 201 -10.75 -8.46 4.65
C LEU A 201 -10.94 -9.47 3.50
N VAL A 202 -11.78 -9.12 2.52
CA VAL A 202 -12.11 -9.94 1.35
C VAL A 202 -12.28 -9.01 0.14
N GLY A 203 -11.60 -9.31 -0.96
CA GLY A 203 -11.75 -8.63 -2.25
C GLY A 203 -13.10 -8.91 -2.90
N ALA A 204 -13.56 -8.01 -3.78
CA ALA A 204 -14.75 -8.29 -4.57
C ALA A 204 -14.46 -9.41 -5.59
N ASN A 205 -15.48 -10.20 -5.90
CA ASN A 205 -15.42 -11.13 -7.01
C ASN A 205 -15.41 -10.38 -8.35
N GLY A 206 -14.76 -10.95 -9.36
CA GLY A 206 -14.80 -10.47 -10.73
C GLY A 206 -16.00 -11.00 -11.49
N GLY A 207 -15.90 -10.93 -12.82
CA GLY A 207 -16.93 -11.42 -13.72
C GLY A 207 -17.18 -12.92 -13.58
N THR A 208 -18.42 -13.32 -13.90
CA THR A 208 -18.79 -14.74 -14.05
C THR A 208 -18.85 -15.08 -15.53
N TYR A 209 -18.07 -16.07 -15.92
CA TYR A 209 -18.07 -16.59 -17.28
C TYR A 209 -18.33 -18.09 -17.25
N ASN A 210 -19.30 -18.54 -18.07
CA ASN A 210 -19.74 -19.94 -18.15
C ASN A 210 -20.00 -20.60 -16.77
N GLY A 211 -20.59 -19.84 -15.84
CA GLY A 211 -20.91 -20.33 -14.49
C GLY A 211 -19.73 -20.39 -13.51
N VAL A 212 -18.53 -19.96 -13.90
CA VAL A 212 -17.36 -19.85 -13.02
C VAL A 212 -17.05 -18.37 -12.76
N THR A 213 -16.97 -18.01 -11.49
CA THR A 213 -16.70 -16.65 -11.03
C THR A 213 -15.27 -16.56 -10.54
N SER A 214 -14.50 -15.61 -11.07
CA SER A 214 -13.21 -15.24 -10.47
C SER A 214 -13.44 -14.58 -9.11
N THR A 215 -12.69 -14.95 -8.07
CA THR A 215 -12.93 -14.43 -6.72
C THR A 215 -11.84 -13.48 -6.25
N GLY A 216 -12.20 -12.59 -5.33
CA GLY A 216 -11.24 -11.74 -4.64
C GLY A 216 -10.40 -12.52 -3.64
N GLY A 217 -9.16 -12.07 -3.41
CA GLY A 217 -8.32 -12.60 -2.35
C GLY A 217 -8.89 -12.33 -0.96
N THR A 218 -8.55 -13.18 0.00
CA THR A 218 -8.99 -13.08 1.39
C THR A 218 -7.79 -12.89 2.32
N GLN A 219 -8.05 -12.79 3.62
CA GLN A 219 -7.00 -12.79 4.65
C GLN A 219 -6.23 -14.12 4.74
N THR A 220 -6.78 -15.22 4.22
CA THR A 220 -6.24 -16.58 4.43
C THR A 220 -5.97 -17.38 3.16
N ALA A 221 -6.42 -16.91 2.00
CA ALA A 221 -6.26 -17.59 0.72
C ALA A 221 -6.35 -16.62 -0.46
N GLY A 222 -5.69 -16.98 -1.56
CA GLY A 222 -5.84 -16.30 -2.84
C GLY A 222 -7.23 -16.49 -3.46
N GLY A 223 -7.59 -15.57 -4.33
CA GLY A 223 -8.80 -15.66 -5.12
C GLY A 223 -8.69 -16.73 -6.19
N LEU A 224 -9.80 -17.40 -6.49
CA LEU A 224 -9.87 -18.42 -7.52
C LEU A 224 -9.96 -17.77 -8.90
N ALA A 225 -9.31 -18.38 -9.88
CA ALA A 225 -9.36 -17.99 -11.28
C ALA A 225 -10.79 -18.04 -11.84
N GLY A 226 -11.07 -17.21 -12.83
CA GLY A 226 -12.16 -17.44 -13.77
C GLY A 226 -11.91 -18.76 -14.52
N GLY A 227 -12.99 -19.48 -14.84
CA GLY A 227 -12.86 -20.83 -15.40
C GLY A 227 -12.07 -20.88 -16.71
N THR A 228 -11.37 -21.99 -16.95
CA THR A 228 -10.71 -22.30 -18.22
C THR A 228 -11.65 -23.18 -19.04
N PHE A 229 -12.14 -22.72 -20.18
CA PHE A 229 -13.20 -23.48 -20.83
C PHE A 229 -13.17 -23.52 -22.34
N PHE A 230 -12.09 -24.04 -22.92
CA PHE A 230 -12.20 -24.70 -24.23
C PHE A 230 -11.30 -25.96 -24.31
N PRO A 231 -11.80 -27.10 -24.83
CA PRO A 231 -10.96 -28.28 -25.10
C PRO A 231 -9.92 -28.05 -26.21
N ASN A 232 -9.93 -26.87 -26.85
CA ASN A 232 -8.92 -26.40 -27.81
C ASN A 232 -8.29 -25.06 -27.37
N HIS A 233 -8.24 -24.80 -26.05
CA HIS A 233 -7.62 -23.61 -25.47
C HIS A 233 -6.11 -23.70 -25.60
N THR A 234 -5.55 -23.15 -26.68
CA THR A 234 -4.10 -23.16 -26.96
C THR A 234 -3.37 -21.95 -26.36
N CYS A 235 -4.06 -21.16 -25.55
CA CYS A 235 -3.61 -19.91 -24.93
C CYS A 235 -3.56 -20.02 -23.41
N SER A 236 -3.03 -18.98 -22.76
CA SER A 236 -2.79 -18.96 -21.32
C SER A 236 -4.11 -19.01 -20.54
N PRO A 237 -4.31 -20.00 -19.64
CA PRO A 237 -5.47 -20.00 -18.75
C PRO A 237 -5.36 -18.90 -17.68
N ALA A 238 -6.49 -18.42 -17.19
CA ALA A 238 -6.52 -17.66 -15.94
C ALA A 238 -5.97 -18.50 -14.77
N THR A 239 -5.36 -17.83 -13.79
CA THR A 239 -4.74 -18.47 -12.61
C THR A 239 -5.26 -17.90 -11.30
N ASP A 240 -5.16 -18.72 -10.25
CA ASP A 240 -5.50 -18.30 -8.89
C ASP A 240 -4.51 -17.25 -8.39
N GLY A 241 -4.98 -16.34 -7.55
CA GLY A 241 -4.11 -15.48 -6.77
C GLY A 241 -3.33 -16.28 -5.73
N THR A 242 -2.19 -15.76 -5.30
CA THR A 242 -1.36 -16.36 -4.25
C THR A 242 -1.00 -15.34 -3.19
N PHE A 243 -0.21 -15.76 -2.21
CA PHE A 243 0.31 -14.85 -1.19
C PHE A 243 1.13 -13.73 -1.84
N GLY A 244 0.68 -12.48 -1.64
CA GLY A 244 1.32 -11.29 -2.20
C GLY A 244 1.09 -11.00 -3.69
N GLN A 245 0.44 -11.89 -4.45
CA GLN A 245 0.37 -11.81 -5.91
C GLN A 245 -1.04 -12.08 -6.44
N GLY A 246 -1.51 -11.25 -7.36
CA GLY A 246 -2.72 -11.50 -8.14
C GLY A 246 -2.50 -12.56 -9.22
N GLY A 247 -3.55 -13.30 -9.54
CA GLY A 247 -3.54 -14.29 -10.61
C GLY A 247 -3.49 -13.64 -11.99
N GLU A 248 -2.83 -14.30 -12.94
CA GLU A 248 -2.87 -13.91 -14.34
C GLU A 248 -4.28 -14.11 -14.91
N GLY A 249 -4.75 -13.13 -15.69
CA GLY A 249 -5.98 -13.28 -16.46
C GLY A 249 -5.83 -14.28 -17.60
N ASP A 250 -6.96 -14.70 -18.16
CA ASP A 250 -6.98 -15.54 -19.35
C ASP A 250 -6.42 -14.82 -20.59
N GLY A 251 -5.79 -15.58 -21.49
CA GLY A 251 -5.16 -15.09 -22.71
C GLY A 251 -6.11 -14.72 -23.85
N ASN A 252 -7.42 -14.89 -23.69
CA ASN A 252 -8.37 -14.27 -24.58
C ASN A 252 -8.42 -12.78 -24.24
N ASP A 253 -9.26 -12.37 -23.29
CA ASP A 253 -9.44 -10.97 -22.94
C ASP A 253 -9.54 -10.81 -21.40
N GLY A 254 -8.94 -11.72 -20.63
CA GLY A 254 -9.12 -11.85 -19.20
C GLY A 254 -8.29 -10.83 -18.40
N GLY A 255 -8.96 -10.04 -17.56
CA GLY A 255 -8.30 -9.06 -16.69
C GLY A 255 -7.45 -9.72 -15.60
N GLY A 256 -6.27 -9.15 -15.30
CA GLY A 256 -5.39 -9.65 -14.24
C GLY A 256 -5.96 -9.41 -12.83
N GLY A 257 -5.72 -10.34 -11.89
CA GLY A 257 -6.15 -10.21 -10.50
C GLY A 257 -5.39 -9.11 -9.74
N GLY A 258 -6.06 -8.41 -8.83
CA GLY A 258 -5.40 -7.40 -7.98
C GLY A 258 -4.45 -8.03 -6.96
N GLY A 259 -3.33 -7.36 -6.66
CA GLY A 259 -2.41 -7.76 -5.59
C GLY A 259 -2.98 -7.55 -4.19
N GLY A 260 -2.40 -8.16 -3.17
CA GLY A 260 -2.91 -8.04 -1.80
C GLY A 260 -2.07 -8.76 -0.77
N TRP A 261 -2.64 -8.99 0.42
CA TRP A 261 -2.08 -9.96 1.39
C TRP A 261 -2.11 -11.35 0.75
N TYR A 262 -3.29 -11.77 0.29
CA TYR A 262 -3.43 -12.70 -0.84
C TYR A 262 -4.06 -11.95 -2.01
N GLY A 263 -3.59 -12.18 -3.23
CA GLY A 263 -4.15 -11.56 -4.43
C GLY A 263 -5.45 -12.19 -4.88
N GLY A 264 -6.21 -11.46 -5.69
CA GLY A 264 -7.40 -11.98 -6.38
C GLY A 264 -7.02 -12.90 -7.54
N GLY A 265 -7.95 -13.78 -7.94
CA GLY A 265 -7.77 -14.61 -9.13
C GLY A 265 -7.88 -13.78 -10.41
N GLY A 266 -7.28 -14.28 -11.48
CA GLY A 266 -7.43 -13.69 -12.81
C GLY A 266 -8.83 -13.93 -13.37
N GLY A 267 -9.32 -12.96 -14.16
CA GLY A 267 -10.58 -13.08 -14.88
C GLY A 267 -10.45 -14.00 -16.09
N ALA A 268 -11.57 -14.64 -16.44
CA ALA A 268 -11.73 -15.32 -17.72
C ALA A 268 -12.87 -14.64 -18.50
N ASN A 269 -12.73 -14.60 -19.82
CA ASN A 269 -13.77 -14.21 -20.75
C ASN A 269 -13.48 -14.82 -22.13
N ASN A 270 -14.29 -14.41 -23.11
CA ASN A 270 -14.84 -15.26 -24.15
C ASN A 270 -14.12 -15.13 -25.49
#